data_AF-A0A0G0EKD3-F1
#
_entry.id   AF-A0A0G0EKD3-F1
#
_cell.length_a   1.000
_cell.length_b   1.000
_cell.length_c   1.000
_cell.angle_alpha   90.00
_cell.angle_beta   90.00
_cell.angle_gamma   90.00
#
_symmetry.space_group_name_H-M   'P 1'
#
loop_
_entity.id
_entity.type
_entity.pdbx_description
1 polymer ?
#
loop_
_entity_poly.entity_id
_entity_poly.type
_entity_poly.pdbx_seq_one_letter_code
_entity_poly.pdbx_strand_id
1 'polypeptide(L)'
;MKKFFIFFLFIFIVIKQDVLASEPAYALVINQVRGTECCSIGSLEFLKRQIKAHIDKKIPGYFALRHDVLVNNKWMDFIKDTVKNDPKYIIPALFLEITPDLAIKSKVNHDITQENWYEAQNAYTIGYNIDERVKLVDNLFLEFYNQFGFYPKVVSAWMIDTPTLNYIHDRYGVMIQQITREQYGTDSYTLYGGLVIYPRL
;
A
#
# COMPACT_ATOMS: atom_id res chain seq x y z
N MET A 1 47.59 -17.72 -39.48
CA MET A 1 46.84 -17.87 -38.20
C MET A 1 46.27 -16.56 -37.66
N LYS A 2 46.99 -15.42 -37.63
CA LYS A 2 46.47 -14.14 -37.11
C LYS A 2 45.26 -13.53 -37.88
N LYS A 3 45.17 -13.70 -39.21
CA LYS A 3 44.03 -13.15 -40.00
C LYS A 3 42.71 -13.90 -39.77
N PHE A 4 42.77 -15.18 -39.38
CA PHE A 4 41.58 -15.99 -39.12
C PHE A 4 40.92 -15.62 -37.79
N PHE A 5 41.72 -15.17 -36.82
CA PHE A 5 41.26 -14.74 -35.50
C PHE A 5 40.53 -13.38 -35.53
N ILE A 6 40.95 -12.48 -36.42
CA ILE A 6 40.30 -11.17 -36.60
C ILE A 6 38.91 -11.32 -37.26
N PHE A 7 38.76 -12.29 -38.16
CA PHE A 7 37.46 -12.58 -38.79
C PHE A 7 36.43 -13.12 -37.80
N PHE A 8 36.87 -13.95 -36.84
CA PHE A 8 36.00 -14.48 -35.77
C PHE A 8 35.59 -13.41 -34.75
N LEU A 9 36.41 -12.39 -34.50
CA LEU A 9 36.03 -11.27 -33.63
C LEU A 9 34.97 -10.37 -34.26
N PHE A 10 34.95 -10.25 -35.59
CA PHE A 10 33.96 -9.45 -36.30
C PHE A 10 32.56 -10.12 -36.35
N ILE A 11 32.50 -11.45 -36.34
CA ILE A 11 31.21 -12.18 -36.38
C ILE A 11 30.40 -11.99 -35.09
N PHE A 12 31.07 -11.80 -33.94
CA PHE A 12 30.42 -11.55 -32.65
C PHE A 12 29.89 -10.11 -32.49
N ILE A 13 30.34 -9.15 -33.31
CA ILE A 13 29.90 -7.75 -33.22
C ILE A 13 28.63 -7.52 -34.06
N VAL A 14 28.35 -8.39 -35.04
CA VAL A 14 27.22 -8.23 -35.98
C VAL A 14 25.93 -8.88 -35.46
N ILE A 15 26.01 -9.82 -34.52
CA ILE A 15 24.83 -10.40 -33.88
C ILE A 15 24.39 -9.48 -32.74
N LYS A 16 23.67 -8.41 -33.08
CA LYS A 16 22.81 -7.76 -32.09
C LYS A 16 21.74 -8.77 -31.71
N GLN A 17 21.89 -9.39 -30.54
CA GLN A 17 20.74 -10.03 -29.91
C GLN A 17 19.78 -8.91 -29.53
N ASP A 18 18.65 -8.82 -30.22
CA ASP A 18 17.53 -8.06 -29.71
C ASP A 18 17.10 -8.74 -28.41
N VAL A 19 17.43 -8.10 -27.28
CA VAL A 19 16.95 -8.53 -25.97
C VAL A 19 15.44 -8.28 -25.97
N LEU A 20 14.68 -9.31 -26.33
CA LEU A 20 13.22 -9.32 -26.27
C LEU A 20 12.75 -9.46 -24.81
N ALA A 21 13.12 -8.51 -23.95
CA ALA A 21 12.32 -8.24 -22.76
C ALA A 21 11.19 -7.28 -23.20
N SER A 22 10.23 -7.82 -23.95
CA SER A 22 9.09 -7.08 -24.53
C SER A 22 7.91 -6.94 -23.56
N GLU A 23 8.11 -7.20 -22.27
CA GLU A 23 7.05 -6.93 -21.29
C GLU A 23 7.06 -5.43 -20.96
N PRO A 24 5.90 -4.75 -21.03
CA PRO A 24 5.82 -3.36 -20.61
C PRO A 24 6.28 -3.24 -19.15
N ALA A 25 7.16 -2.28 -18.86
CA ALA A 25 7.50 -1.99 -17.48
C ALA A 25 6.28 -1.36 -16.78
N TYR A 26 5.65 -2.11 -15.88
CA TYR A 26 4.57 -1.59 -15.04
C TYR A 26 5.17 -1.10 -13.72
N ALA A 27 4.97 0.17 -13.41
CA ALA A 27 5.32 0.76 -12.12
C ALA A 27 4.05 1.19 -11.41
N LEU A 28 3.84 0.65 -10.21
CA LEU A 28 2.75 1.04 -9.31
C LEU A 28 3.33 1.83 -8.15
N VAL A 29 2.93 3.09 -8.00
CA VAL A 29 3.35 3.92 -6.87
C VAL A 29 2.23 3.96 -5.85
N ILE A 30 2.50 3.45 -4.64
CA ILE A 30 1.58 3.49 -3.50
C ILE A 30 2.23 4.31 -2.39
N ASN A 31 1.56 5.36 -1.98
CA ASN A 31 1.98 6.26 -0.91
C ASN A 31 1.16 5.93 0.33
N GLN A 32 1.80 5.42 1.38
CA GLN A 32 1.15 5.22 2.68
C GLN A 32 0.99 6.57 3.38
N VAL A 33 -0.24 6.90 3.75
CA VAL A 33 -0.58 8.18 4.39
C VAL A 33 -1.06 7.90 5.81
N ARG A 34 -0.19 8.21 6.78
CA ARG A 34 -0.54 8.25 8.20
C ARG A 34 -1.04 9.65 8.56
N GLY A 35 -2.03 9.74 9.44
CA GLY A 35 -2.57 10.99 9.96
C GLY A 35 -1.82 11.44 11.21
N THR A 36 -2.57 11.98 12.18
CA THR A 36 -2.01 12.56 13.41
C THR A 36 -2.25 11.73 14.65
N GLU A 37 -2.87 10.55 14.52
CA GLU A 37 -2.90 9.62 15.63
C GLU A 37 -1.47 9.22 15.99
N CYS A 38 -1.29 8.56 17.14
CA CYS A 38 0.01 8.17 17.65
C CYS A 38 0.87 7.46 16.58
N CYS A 39 2.11 7.13 16.96
CA CYS A 39 2.68 5.92 16.36
C CYS A 39 3.05 6.13 14.87
N SER A 40 4.15 6.90 14.67
CA SER A 40 4.61 7.43 13.38
C SER A 40 3.65 8.46 12.76
N ILE A 41 3.60 9.64 13.40
CA ILE A 41 2.76 10.77 12.99
C ILE A 41 3.14 11.25 11.58
N GLY A 42 2.14 11.35 10.71
CA GLY A 42 2.28 11.95 9.39
C GLY A 42 2.17 13.48 9.40
N SER A 43 2.46 14.08 8.25
CA SER A 43 2.40 15.54 8.06
C SER A 43 1.57 15.89 6.84
N LEU A 44 0.54 16.70 7.04
CA LEU A 44 -0.30 17.21 5.94
C LEU A 44 0.52 18.05 4.96
N GLU A 45 1.52 18.79 5.44
CA GLU A 45 2.41 19.57 4.58
C GLU A 45 3.28 18.68 3.69
N PHE A 46 3.75 17.53 4.21
CA PHE A 46 4.49 16.57 3.40
C PHE A 46 3.58 15.83 2.41
N LEU A 47 2.35 15.50 2.80
CA LEU A 47 1.34 14.97 1.88
C LEU A 47 1.09 15.93 0.71
N LYS A 48 0.87 17.23 0.99
CA LYS A 48 0.71 18.26 -0.05
C LYS A 48 1.88 18.30 -1.02
N ARG A 49 3.11 18.24 -0.50
CA ARG A 49 4.33 18.23 -1.33
C ARG A 49 4.43 16.98 -2.19
N GLN A 50 4.09 15.82 -1.65
CA GLN A 50 4.10 14.55 -2.39
C GLN A 50 3.04 14.53 -3.49
N ILE A 51 1.81 14.95 -3.18
CA ILE A 51 0.72 15.10 -4.16
C ILE A 51 1.14 16.07 -5.28
N LYS A 52 1.70 17.23 -4.91
CA LYS A 52 2.20 18.19 -5.91
C LYS A 52 3.26 17.57 -6.82
N ALA A 53 4.18 16.78 -6.27
CA ALA A 53 5.19 16.09 -7.07
C ALA A 53 4.57 15.11 -8.07
N HIS A 54 3.55 14.34 -7.67
CA HIS A 54 2.81 13.44 -8.56
C HIS A 54 2.15 14.19 -9.72
N ILE A 55 1.47 15.30 -9.44
CA ILE A 55 0.79 16.14 -10.44
C ILE A 55 1.82 16.78 -11.39
N ASP A 56 2.84 17.45 -10.85
CA ASP A 56 3.86 18.16 -11.62
C ASP A 56 4.66 17.21 -12.54
N LYS A 57 4.92 15.99 -12.06
CA LYS A 57 5.66 14.96 -12.83
C LYS A 57 4.75 14.05 -13.66
N LYS A 58 3.43 14.20 -13.57
CA LYS A 58 2.43 13.36 -14.24
C LYS A 58 2.61 11.87 -13.94
N ILE A 59 2.93 11.54 -12.69
CA ILE A 59 3.10 10.16 -12.22
C ILE A 59 1.82 9.78 -11.47
N PRO A 60 1.04 8.81 -11.94
CA PRO A 60 -0.10 8.28 -11.18
C PRO A 60 0.36 7.67 -9.86
N GLY A 61 -0.37 7.96 -8.78
CA GLY A 61 -0.09 7.44 -7.44
C GLY A 61 -1.36 7.05 -6.71
N TYR A 62 -1.31 5.91 -6.04
CA TYR A 62 -2.32 5.50 -5.08
C TYR A 62 -1.95 6.08 -3.72
N PHE A 63 -2.91 6.69 -3.03
CA PHE A 63 -2.72 7.26 -1.70
C PHE A 63 -3.49 6.40 -0.71
N ALA A 64 -2.78 5.48 -0.05
CA ALA A 64 -3.32 4.54 0.91
C ALA A 64 -3.54 5.28 2.25
N LEU A 65 -4.80 5.59 2.56
CA LEU A 65 -5.17 6.40 3.71
C LEU A 65 -5.38 5.52 4.95
N ARG A 66 -4.69 5.82 6.04
CA ARG A 66 -4.93 5.19 7.35
C ARG A 66 -6.21 5.76 7.98
N HIS A 67 -6.77 5.02 8.93
CA HIS A 67 -7.95 5.39 9.71
C HIS A 67 -7.95 6.86 10.15
N ASP A 68 -6.88 7.31 10.81
CA ASP A 68 -6.75 8.65 11.36
C ASP A 68 -6.72 9.77 10.30
N VAL A 69 -6.41 9.44 9.05
CA VAL A 69 -6.60 10.36 7.91
C VAL A 69 -8.06 10.42 7.51
N LEU A 70 -8.71 9.26 7.38
CA LEU A 70 -10.10 9.13 6.92
C LEU A 70 -11.10 9.84 7.85
N VAL A 71 -10.80 9.93 9.14
CA VAL A 71 -11.68 10.56 10.13
C VAL A 71 -11.31 12.02 10.41
N ASN A 72 -10.28 12.54 9.76
CA ASN A 72 -9.83 13.92 9.94
C ASN A 72 -10.30 14.82 8.79
N ASN A 73 -11.30 15.67 9.06
CA ASN A 73 -11.90 16.56 8.06
C ASN A 73 -10.87 17.44 7.34
N LYS A 74 -9.89 18.01 8.05
CA LYS A 74 -8.87 18.87 7.43
C LYS A 74 -8.04 18.14 6.37
N TRP A 75 -7.73 16.87 6.62
CA TRP A 75 -6.99 16.05 5.65
C TRP A 75 -7.90 15.62 4.51
N MET A 76 -9.11 15.16 4.83
CA MET A 76 -10.06 14.68 3.83
C MET A 76 -10.57 15.78 2.90
N ASP A 77 -10.76 17.01 3.38
CA ASP A 77 -11.15 18.15 2.55
C ASP A 77 -10.09 18.39 1.46
N PHE A 78 -8.81 18.41 1.85
CA PHE A 78 -7.70 18.56 0.92
C PHE A 78 -7.58 17.39 -0.06
N ILE A 79 -7.67 16.15 0.43
CA ILE A 79 -7.56 14.95 -0.40
C ILE A 79 -8.71 14.88 -1.40
N LYS A 80 -9.96 15.12 -0.99
CA LYS A 80 -11.12 15.10 -1.87
C LYS A 80 -11.06 16.18 -2.94
N ASP A 81 -10.66 17.40 -2.57
CA ASP A 81 -10.46 18.47 -3.55
C ASP A 81 -9.40 18.07 -4.59
N THR A 82 -8.27 17.53 -4.14
CA THR A 82 -7.21 17.07 -5.04
C THR A 82 -7.67 15.92 -5.93
N VAL A 83 -8.36 14.91 -5.39
CA VAL A 83 -8.89 13.77 -6.18
C VAL A 83 -9.89 14.25 -7.22
N LYS A 84 -10.72 15.26 -6.89
CA LYS A 84 -11.67 15.85 -7.83
C LYS A 84 -10.96 16.61 -8.96
N ASN A 85 -9.90 17.34 -8.63
CA ASN A 85 -9.17 18.18 -9.58
C ASN A 85 -8.18 17.38 -10.46
N ASP A 86 -7.55 16.34 -9.91
CA ASP A 86 -6.50 15.54 -10.55
C ASP A 86 -6.73 14.00 -10.43
N PRO A 87 -7.92 13.47 -10.79
CA PRO A 87 -8.30 12.07 -10.53
C PRO A 87 -7.41 11.04 -11.23
N LYS A 88 -6.71 11.44 -12.31
CA LYS A 88 -5.77 10.58 -13.03
C LYS A 88 -4.46 10.35 -12.27
N TYR A 89 -4.06 11.31 -11.43
CA TYR A 89 -2.76 11.25 -10.75
C TYR A 89 -2.91 10.88 -9.28
N ILE A 90 -4.05 11.19 -8.67
CA ILE A 90 -4.29 11.02 -7.24
C ILE A 90 -5.45 10.04 -7.06
N ILE A 91 -5.10 8.79 -6.79
CA ILE A 91 -6.07 7.68 -6.72
C ILE A 91 -6.24 7.27 -5.25
N PRO A 92 -7.45 7.35 -4.68
CA PRO A 92 -7.70 6.90 -3.31
C PRO A 92 -7.46 5.40 -3.14
N ALA A 93 -6.74 5.04 -2.08
CA ALA A 93 -6.52 3.67 -1.64
C ALA A 93 -6.65 3.60 -0.11
N LEU A 94 -6.61 2.40 0.45
CA LEU A 94 -6.73 2.21 1.90
C LEU A 94 -5.44 1.69 2.51
N PHE A 95 -5.06 2.22 3.66
CA PHE A 95 -3.99 1.66 4.49
C PHE A 95 -4.62 0.92 5.67
N LEU A 96 -4.61 -0.41 5.60
CA LEU A 96 -5.07 -1.29 6.67
C LEU A 96 -3.95 -1.44 7.71
N GLU A 97 -3.86 -0.43 8.57
CA GLU A 97 -3.04 -0.41 9.78
C GLU A 97 -3.95 -0.07 10.95
N ILE A 98 -3.87 -0.89 11.99
CA ILE A 98 -4.79 -0.80 13.11
C ILE A 98 -4.29 0.26 14.07
N THR A 99 -5.16 1.23 14.34
CA THR A 99 -4.88 2.30 15.28
C THR A 99 -5.77 2.17 16.52
N PRO A 100 -5.39 2.78 17.66
CA PRO A 100 -6.24 2.78 18.86
C PRO A 100 -7.69 3.21 18.58
N ASP A 101 -7.90 4.33 17.87
CA ASP A 101 -9.25 4.83 17.57
C ASP A 101 -10.04 3.86 16.68
N LEU A 102 -9.39 3.22 15.70
CA LEU A 102 -10.03 2.17 14.88
C LEU A 102 -10.47 0.99 15.74
N ALA A 103 -9.63 0.52 16.66
CA ALA A 103 -9.95 -0.58 17.55
C ALA A 103 -11.12 -0.25 18.48
N ILE A 104 -11.12 0.95 19.06
CA ILE A 104 -12.21 1.48 19.90
C ILE A 104 -13.53 1.50 19.12
N LYS A 105 -13.54 2.13 17.94
CA LYS A 105 -14.75 2.22 17.09
C LYS A 105 -15.26 0.86 16.65
N SER A 106 -14.35 -0.09 16.48
CA SER A 106 -14.65 -1.49 16.11
C SER A 106 -15.06 -2.36 17.28
N LYS A 107 -15.07 -1.82 18.51
CA LYS A 107 -15.41 -2.54 19.73
C LYS A 107 -14.57 -3.81 19.88
N VAL A 108 -13.29 -3.66 19.56
CA VAL A 108 -12.26 -4.70 19.67
C VAL A 108 -11.36 -4.37 20.85
N ASN A 109 -11.04 -5.40 21.64
CA ASN A 109 -10.12 -5.24 22.75
C ASN A 109 -8.74 -4.90 22.22
N HIS A 110 -8.10 -3.89 22.81
CA HIS A 110 -6.78 -3.44 22.39
C HIS A 110 -6.01 -2.92 23.61
N ASP A 111 -4.69 -3.08 23.56
CA ASP A 111 -3.73 -2.51 24.52
C ASP A 111 -2.63 -1.75 23.75
N ILE A 112 -3.04 -1.08 22.68
CA ILE A 112 -2.14 -0.34 21.79
C ILE A 112 -1.73 0.96 22.48
N THR A 113 -0.43 1.14 22.63
CA THR A 113 0.24 2.32 23.21
C THR A 113 1.26 2.88 22.24
N GLN A 114 1.81 4.05 22.55
CA GLN A 114 2.93 4.62 21.78
C GLN A 114 4.19 3.75 21.76
N GLU A 115 4.33 2.84 22.71
CA GLU A 115 5.55 2.02 22.87
C GLU A 115 5.45 0.65 22.20
N ASN A 116 4.24 0.16 21.91
CA ASN A 116 4.02 -1.19 21.37
C ASN A 116 3.24 -1.21 20.04
N TRP A 117 2.79 -0.06 19.54
CA TRP A 117 1.93 0.00 18.34
C TRP A 117 2.51 -0.68 17.11
N TYR A 118 3.83 -0.64 16.95
CA TYR A 118 4.53 -1.12 15.77
C TYR A 118 4.63 -2.64 15.78
N GLU A 119 4.36 -3.27 16.92
CA GLU A 119 4.34 -4.71 17.03
C GLU A 119 3.28 -5.29 16.10
N ALA A 120 3.64 -6.38 15.43
CA ALA A 120 2.77 -7.02 14.43
C ALA A 120 1.37 -7.37 14.96
N GLN A 121 1.29 -7.77 16.23
CA GLN A 121 0.05 -8.12 16.91
C GLN A 121 -0.89 -6.92 17.15
N ASN A 122 -0.35 -5.71 17.14
CA ASN A 122 -1.07 -4.47 17.37
C ASN A 122 -1.39 -3.76 16.05
N ALA A 123 -0.43 -3.66 15.14
CA ALA A 123 -0.59 -2.93 13.88
C ALA A 123 -1.42 -3.69 12.81
N TYR A 124 -1.48 -5.03 12.88
CA TYR A 124 -2.06 -5.86 11.81
C TYR A 124 -3.07 -6.89 12.30
N THR A 125 -3.95 -7.29 11.38
CA THR A 125 -5.09 -8.17 11.64
C THR A 125 -4.71 -9.53 12.22
N ILE A 126 -3.47 -9.99 12.00
CA ILE A 126 -2.98 -11.27 12.53
C ILE A 126 -3.05 -11.38 14.06
N GLY A 127 -2.92 -10.25 14.78
CA GLY A 127 -2.97 -10.22 16.25
C GLY A 127 -4.37 -10.37 16.83
N TYR A 128 -5.40 -10.31 16.00
CA TYR A 128 -6.81 -10.32 16.41
C TYR A 128 -7.46 -11.66 16.07
N ASN A 129 -8.54 -12.02 16.77
CA ASN A 129 -9.34 -13.18 16.39
C ASN A 129 -10.19 -12.88 15.14
N ILE A 130 -10.73 -13.93 14.49
CA ILE A 130 -11.41 -13.79 13.19
C ILE A 130 -12.59 -12.79 13.25
N ASP A 131 -13.39 -12.82 14.31
CA ASP A 131 -14.55 -11.92 14.46
C ASP A 131 -14.11 -10.46 14.66
N GLU A 132 -13.00 -10.24 15.37
CA GLU A 132 -12.40 -8.92 15.54
C GLU A 132 -11.82 -8.38 14.23
N ARG A 133 -11.15 -9.23 13.44
CA ARG A 133 -10.63 -8.85 12.11
C ARG A 133 -11.74 -8.33 11.21
N VAL A 134 -12.88 -9.03 11.18
CA VAL A 134 -14.06 -8.62 10.40
C VAL A 134 -14.58 -7.26 10.87
N LYS A 135 -14.72 -7.03 12.18
CA LYS A 135 -15.19 -5.73 12.71
C LYS A 135 -14.25 -4.58 12.35
N LEU A 136 -12.94 -4.79 12.49
CA LEU A 136 -11.91 -3.80 12.15
C LEU A 136 -11.98 -3.43 10.67
N VAL A 137 -12.03 -4.44 9.80
CA VAL A 137 -12.13 -4.26 8.35
C VAL A 137 -13.43 -3.56 7.98
N ASP A 138 -14.58 -4.05 8.47
CA ASP A 138 -15.88 -3.53 8.08
C ASP A 138 -16.02 -2.04 8.43
N ASN A 139 -15.58 -1.64 9.62
CA ASN A 139 -15.60 -0.24 10.03
C ASN A 139 -14.66 0.62 9.18
N LEU A 140 -13.42 0.17 8.97
CA LEU A 140 -12.45 0.94 8.18
C LEU A 140 -12.91 1.11 6.73
N PHE A 141 -13.49 0.06 6.13
CA PHE A 141 -14.04 0.11 4.78
C PHE A 141 -15.28 0.98 4.69
N LEU A 142 -16.14 0.97 5.72
CA LEU A 142 -17.29 1.86 5.81
C LEU A 142 -16.85 3.32 5.91
N GLU A 143 -15.81 3.63 6.69
CA GLU A 143 -15.26 4.98 6.76
C GLU A 143 -14.74 5.45 5.39
N PHE A 144 -14.01 4.58 4.68
CA PHE A 144 -13.58 4.88 3.31
C PHE A 144 -14.78 5.13 2.38
N TYR A 145 -15.80 4.26 2.43
CA TYR A 145 -17.02 4.42 1.63
C TYR A 145 -17.73 5.73 1.94
N ASN A 146 -17.83 6.14 3.20
CA ASN A 146 -18.44 7.41 3.59
C ASN A 146 -17.66 8.62 3.04
N GLN A 147 -16.36 8.48 2.83
CA GLN A 147 -15.55 9.54 2.24
C GLN A 147 -15.69 9.64 0.71
N PHE A 148 -15.75 8.51 0.00
CA PHE A 148 -15.62 8.47 -1.45
C PHE A 148 -16.84 7.93 -2.22
N GLY A 149 -17.80 7.30 -1.54
CA GLY A 149 -18.99 6.68 -2.14
C GLY A 149 -18.72 5.34 -2.83
N PHE A 150 -17.52 4.77 -2.68
CA PHE A 150 -17.12 3.47 -3.22
C PHE A 150 -16.11 2.79 -2.30
N TYR A 151 -15.92 1.48 -2.44
CA TYR A 151 -14.91 0.71 -1.70
C TYR A 151 -13.55 0.70 -2.42
N PRO A 152 -12.42 0.65 -1.67
CA PRO A 152 -11.09 0.76 -2.25
C PRO A 152 -10.77 -0.47 -3.10
N LYS A 153 -10.15 -0.25 -4.25
CA LYS A 153 -9.61 -1.34 -5.10
C LYS A 153 -8.19 -1.74 -4.74
N VAL A 154 -7.47 -0.84 -4.09
CA VAL A 154 -6.09 -1.03 -3.62
C VAL A 154 -6.07 -0.87 -2.11
N VAL A 155 -5.52 -1.87 -1.44
CA VAL A 155 -5.25 -1.86 0.00
C VAL A 155 -3.77 -2.08 0.20
N SER A 156 -3.18 -1.33 1.12
CA SER A 156 -1.81 -1.50 1.58
C SER A 156 -1.84 -1.94 3.03
N ALA A 157 -1.03 -2.93 3.37
CA ALA A 157 -0.72 -3.31 4.74
C ALA A 157 0.61 -4.03 4.70
N TRP A 158 1.54 -3.73 5.60
CA TRP A 158 2.85 -4.40 5.56
C TRP A 158 2.70 -5.92 5.71
N MET A 159 1.75 -6.36 6.54
CA MET A 159 1.35 -7.75 6.68
C MET A 159 -0.17 -7.88 6.68
N ILE A 160 -0.66 -8.99 6.13
CA ILE A 160 -2.07 -9.37 6.15
C ILE A 160 -2.18 -10.89 6.22
N ASP A 161 -3.11 -11.40 7.02
CA ASP A 161 -3.41 -12.82 7.09
C ASP A 161 -4.35 -13.26 5.94
N THR A 162 -4.26 -14.53 5.54
CA THR A 162 -5.06 -15.09 4.43
C THR A 162 -6.58 -14.96 4.64
N PRO A 163 -7.15 -15.24 5.84
CA PRO A 163 -8.58 -15.00 6.07
C PRO A 163 -9.01 -13.56 5.80
N THR A 164 -8.28 -12.57 6.31
CA THR A 164 -8.57 -11.14 6.05
C THR A 164 -8.42 -10.80 4.57
N LEU A 165 -7.37 -11.28 3.91
CA LEU A 165 -7.13 -11.03 2.48
C LEU A 165 -8.27 -11.55 1.61
N ASN A 166 -8.72 -12.79 1.86
CA ASN A 166 -9.86 -13.37 1.14
C ASN A 166 -11.14 -12.59 1.43
N TYR A 167 -11.36 -12.21 2.70
CA TYR A 167 -12.55 -11.46 3.09
C TYR A 167 -12.65 -10.10 2.37
N ILE A 168 -11.57 -9.31 2.32
CA ILE A 168 -11.60 -8.01 1.63
C ILE A 168 -11.76 -8.14 0.11
N HIS A 169 -11.24 -9.23 -0.47
CA HIS A 169 -11.47 -9.54 -1.88
C HIS A 169 -12.95 -9.89 -2.12
N ASP A 170 -13.48 -10.87 -1.42
CA ASP A 170 -14.82 -11.42 -1.68
C ASP A 170 -15.94 -10.44 -1.28
N ARG A 171 -15.78 -9.71 -0.17
CA ARG A 171 -16.79 -8.80 0.37
C ARG A 171 -16.78 -7.42 -0.27
N TYR A 172 -15.59 -6.86 -0.49
CA TYR A 172 -15.41 -5.47 -0.90
C TYR A 172 -14.83 -5.32 -2.32
N GLY A 173 -14.43 -6.41 -2.95
CA GLY A 173 -13.89 -6.40 -4.31
C GLY A 173 -12.53 -5.70 -4.40
N VAL A 174 -11.70 -5.83 -3.36
CA VAL A 174 -10.29 -5.40 -3.38
C VAL A 174 -9.56 -6.24 -4.42
N MET A 175 -8.79 -5.60 -5.31
CA MET A 175 -8.10 -6.27 -6.40
C MET A 175 -6.58 -6.32 -6.19
N ILE A 176 -6.03 -5.32 -5.48
CA ILE A 176 -4.59 -5.22 -5.23
C ILE A 176 -4.37 -5.08 -3.73
N GLN A 177 -3.58 -5.99 -3.16
CA GLN A 177 -3.04 -5.88 -1.82
C GLN A 177 -1.53 -5.73 -1.90
N GLN A 178 -1.00 -4.61 -1.41
CA GLN A 178 0.45 -4.44 -1.24
C GLN A 178 0.87 -4.98 0.13
N ILE A 179 1.93 -5.78 0.15
CA ILE A 179 2.59 -6.33 1.36
C ILE A 179 4.09 -6.03 1.37
N THR A 180 4.71 -6.15 2.54
CA THR A 180 6.16 -6.23 2.67
C THR A 180 6.60 -7.67 2.39
N ARG A 181 7.40 -7.87 1.34
CA ARG A 181 7.81 -9.21 0.90
C ARG A 181 8.71 -9.89 1.94
N GLU A 182 9.78 -9.19 2.29
CA GLU A 182 10.84 -9.67 3.17
C GLU A 182 11.31 -8.51 4.04
N GLN A 183 11.45 -8.76 5.33
CA GLN A 183 11.96 -7.83 6.32
C GLN A 183 12.60 -8.62 7.44
N TYR A 184 13.79 -8.22 7.86
CA TYR A 184 14.55 -8.93 8.90
C TYR A 184 14.82 -7.99 10.08
N GLY A 185 14.27 -8.32 11.25
CA GLY A 185 14.56 -7.61 12.51
C GLY A 185 14.14 -6.14 12.54
N THR A 186 13.05 -5.76 11.88
CA THR A 186 12.50 -4.39 11.92
C THR A 186 11.09 -4.42 12.51
N ASP A 187 10.74 -3.42 13.31
CA ASP A 187 9.44 -3.27 13.99
C ASP A 187 9.01 -4.49 14.83
N SER A 188 9.96 -5.18 15.47
CA SER A 188 9.78 -6.40 16.32
C SER A 188 9.41 -7.71 15.60
N TYR A 189 9.34 -7.74 14.27
CA TYR A 189 9.01 -8.97 13.54
C TYR A 189 9.92 -9.23 12.32
N THR A 190 9.86 -10.47 11.82
CA THR A 190 10.54 -10.91 10.61
C THR A 190 9.49 -11.45 9.64
N LEU A 191 9.54 -10.96 8.40
CA LEU A 191 8.70 -11.43 7.30
C LEU A 191 9.61 -12.12 6.28
N TYR A 192 9.25 -13.33 5.89
CA TYR A 192 9.95 -14.06 4.83
C TYR A 192 8.95 -14.87 4.01
N GLY A 193 9.17 -14.93 2.70
CA GLY A 193 8.36 -15.77 1.82
C GLY A 193 7.00 -15.18 1.42
N GLY A 194 6.91 -13.85 1.29
CA GLY A 194 5.71 -13.19 0.74
C GLY A 194 5.22 -13.84 -0.57
N LEU A 195 3.91 -13.80 -0.81
CA LEU A 195 3.23 -14.47 -1.91
C LEU A 195 3.75 -13.98 -3.29
N VAL A 196 4.56 -14.80 -3.96
CA VAL A 196 4.96 -14.78 -5.38
C VAL A 196 5.55 -13.46 -5.92
N ILE A 197 6.67 -13.56 -6.64
CA ILE A 197 7.48 -12.40 -7.10
C ILE A 197 6.82 -11.64 -8.28
N TYR A 198 5.89 -12.27 -8.99
CA TYR A 198 5.24 -11.72 -10.18
C TYR A 198 3.72 -11.98 -10.14
N PRO A 199 2.91 -11.05 -9.60
CA PRO A 199 1.47 -11.13 -9.77
C PRO A 199 1.15 -10.99 -11.27
N ARG A 200 0.33 -11.90 -11.81
CA ARG A 200 -0.18 -11.76 -13.17
C ARG A 200 -1.27 -10.68 -13.14
N LEU A 201 -0.94 -9.48 -13.62
CA LEU A 201 -1.87 -8.35 -13.77
C LEU A 201 -2.83 -8.58 -14.95
#